data_AF-A0A2D6U0K2-F1
#
_entry.id   AF-A0A2D6U0K2-F1
#
_cell.length_a   1.000
_cell.length_b   1.000
_cell.length_c   1.000
_cell.angle_alpha   90.00
_cell.angle_beta   90.00
_cell.angle_gamma   90.00
#
_symmetry.space_group_name_H-M   'P 1'
#
loop_
_entity.id
_entity.type
_entity.pdbx_description
1 polymer ?
#
loop_
_entity_poly.entity_id
_entity_poly.type
_entity_poly.pdbx_seq_one_letter_code
_entity_poly.pdbx_strand_id
1 'polypeptide(L)'
;MYNTHFVRAIFKDDSQDKNFAIAFGTAVNEGLDRYLAESTNEIDLWTYTTNEGHFVYESKLDADALDKDAEKFSNVLAKVFPTKDFEIEFSGI
;
A
#
# COMPACT_ATOMS: atom_id res chain seq x y z
N MET A 1 -11.76 5.00 -11.62
CA MET A 1 -12.19 3.63 -11.26
C MET A 1 -11.60 3.36 -9.90
N TYR A 2 -12.41 2.96 -8.91
CA TYR A 2 -11.88 2.50 -7.63
C TYR A 2 -11.49 1.04 -7.80
N ASN A 3 -10.28 0.67 -7.41
CA ASN A 3 -9.88 -0.73 -7.40
C ASN A 3 -10.78 -1.48 -6.38
N THR A 4 -11.34 -2.62 -6.78
CA THR A 4 -12.19 -3.42 -5.89
C THR A 4 -11.37 -4.03 -4.76
N HIS A 5 -10.12 -4.41 -5.06
CA HIS A 5 -9.17 -4.94 -4.09
C HIS A 5 -7.90 -4.09 -4.09
N PHE A 6 -7.46 -3.63 -2.92
CA PHE A 6 -6.32 -2.73 -2.81
C PHE A 6 -5.64 -2.78 -1.44
N VAL A 7 -4.41 -2.27 -1.44
CA VAL A 7 -3.74 -1.74 -0.25
C VAL A 7 -3.35 -0.30 -0.54
N ARG A 8 -3.58 0.60 0.42
CA ARG A 8 -3.16 2.01 0.30
C ARG A 8 -2.50 2.54 1.54
N ALA A 9 -1.52 3.41 1.35
CA ALA A 9 -0.92 4.24 2.38
C ALA A 9 -1.35 5.69 2.19
N ILE A 10 -1.90 6.29 3.25
CA ILE A 10 -2.50 7.63 3.25
C ILE A 10 -1.68 8.54 4.16
N PHE A 11 -1.02 9.53 3.59
CA PHE A 11 -0.28 10.57 4.30
C PHE A 11 -1.23 11.70 4.67
N LYS A 12 -1.33 11.98 5.97
CA LYS A 12 -2.24 13.02 6.51
C LYS A 12 -1.63 14.43 6.46
N ASP A 13 -0.36 14.52 6.14
CA ASP A 13 0.36 15.78 5.98
C ASP A 13 1.02 15.84 4.59
N ASP A 14 1.68 16.96 4.30
CA ASP A 14 2.39 17.19 3.04
C ASP A 14 3.75 16.45 2.99
N SER A 15 4.06 15.57 3.95
CA SER A 15 5.36 14.90 4.07
C SER A 15 5.45 13.64 3.21
N GLN A 16 5.53 13.83 1.90
CA GLN A 16 5.83 12.72 0.98
C GLN A 16 7.32 12.38 1.05
N ASP A 17 7.66 11.15 1.46
CA ASP A 17 9.02 10.63 1.26
C ASP A 17 9.11 9.94 -0.12
N LYS A 18 10.04 10.40 -0.96
CA LYS A 18 10.29 9.79 -2.29
C LYS A 18 10.73 8.34 -2.21
N ASN A 19 11.36 7.93 -1.10
CA ASN A 19 11.76 6.55 -0.85
C ASN A 19 10.57 5.68 -0.45
N PHE A 20 9.44 6.29 -0.08
CA PHE A 20 8.25 5.55 0.32
C PHE A 20 7.71 4.67 -0.80
N ALA A 21 7.68 5.16 -2.05
CA ALA A 21 7.23 4.39 -3.19
C ALA A 21 7.97 3.04 -3.34
N ILE A 22 9.30 3.07 -3.16
CA ILE A 22 10.17 1.89 -3.29
C ILE A 22 9.90 0.91 -2.15
N ALA A 23 9.84 1.41 -0.92
CA ALA A 23 9.60 0.58 0.26
C ALA A 23 8.17 0.02 0.28
N PHE A 24 7.19 0.78 -0.17
CA PHE A 24 5.80 0.34 -0.35
C PHE A 24 5.72 -0.77 -1.39
N GLY A 25 6.30 -0.58 -2.59
CA GLY A 25 6.34 -1.63 -3.61
C GLY A 25 7.08 -2.89 -3.13
N THR A 26 8.18 -2.74 -2.39
CA THR A 26 8.89 -3.89 -1.79
C THR A 26 8.01 -4.62 -0.77
N ALA A 27 7.31 -3.88 0.09
CA ALA A 27 6.41 -4.47 1.08
C ALA A 27 5.22 -5.18 0.42
N VAL A 28 4.69 -4.64 -0.69
CA VAL A 28 3.65 -5.31 -1.49
C VAL A 28 4.20 -6.62 -2.06
N ASN A 29 5.41 -6.60 -2.62
CA ASN A 29 6.05 -7.79 -3.17
C ASN A 29 6.34 -8.87 -2.11
N GLU A 30 6.81 -8.50 -0.92
CA GLU A 30 7.17 -9.48 0.12
C GLU A 30 5.98 -9.94 0.99
N GLY A 31 4.98 -9.07 1.13
CA GLY A 31 3.84 -9.25 2.02
C GLY A 31 2.60 -9.78 1.30
N LEU A 32 2.43 -9.43 0.02
CA LEU A 32 1.18 -9.59 -0.72
C LEU A 32 1.37 -10.19 -2.12
N ASP A 33 2.53 -10.77 -2.44
CA ASP A 33 2.84 -11.41 -3.74
C ASP A 33 1.69 -12.26 -4.29
N ARG A 34 1.10 -13.11 -3.46
CA ARG A 34 0.01 -14.03 -3.85
C ARG A 34 -1.33 -13.35 -4.18
N TYR A 35 -1.44 -12.06 -3.92
CA TYR A 35 -2.61 -11.22 -4.25
C TYR A 35 -2.33 -10.32 -5.46
N LEU A 36 -1.11 -10.35 -6.00
CA LEU A 36 -0.77 -9.69 -7.25
C LEU A 36 -1.22 -10.54 -8.44
N ALA A 37 -1.50 -9.88 -9.56
CA ALA A 37 -1.87 -10.57 -10.78
C ALA A 37 -0.75 -11.51 -11.24
N GLU A 38 -1.02 -12.82 -11.24
CA GLU A 38 -0.09 -13.85 -11.70
C GLU A 38 0.42 -13.60 -13.13
N SER A 39 -0.33 -12.82 -13.92
CA SER A 39 -0.06 -12.59 -15.34
C SER A 39 0.97 -11.50 -15.66
N THR A 40 1.29 -10.60 -14.72
CA THR A 40 2.13 -9.43 -15.04
C THR A 40 3.44 -9.36 -14.25
N ASN A 41 3.58 -10.04 -13.10
CA ASN A 41 4.74 -9.87 -12.20
C ASN A 41 5.06 -8.38 -11.87
N GLU A 42 4.12 -7.49 -12.11
CA GLU A 42 4.28 -6.04 -12.00
C GLU A 42 3.35 -5.53 -10.90
N ILE A 43 3.89 -4.64 -10.08
CA ILE A 43 3.13 -3.95 -9.04
C ILE A 43 2.55 -2.69 -9.67
N ASP A 44 1.24 -2.66 -9.82
CA ASP A 44 0.50 -1.48 -10.25
C ASP A 44 0.43 -0.45 -9.11
N LEU A 45 1.46 0.37 -8.97
CA LEU A 45 1.52 1.45 -7.99
C LEU A 45 0.92 2.74 -8.55
N TRP A 46 -0.16 3.20 -7.95
CA TRP A 46 -0.85 4.44 -8.28
C TRP A 46 -0.63 5.48 -7.18
N THR A 47 -0.49 6.75 -7.57
CA THR A 47 -0.39 7.87 -6.63
C THR A 47 -1.39 8.96 -6.96
N TYR A 48 -2.05 9.49 -5.94
CA TYR A 48 -3.03 10.56 -6.10
C TYR A 48 -3.22 11.35 -4.79
N THR A 49 -3.88 12.50 -4.90
CA THR A 49 -4.25 13.33 -3.74
C THR A 49 -5.77 13.27 -3.56
N THR A 50 -6.24 13.07 -2.33
CA THR A 50 -7.68 13.10 -2.02
C THR A 50 -8.22 14.52 -2.03
N ASN A 51 -9.55 14.67 -2.02
CA ASN A 51 -10.17 16.00 -1.97
C ASN A 51 -9.87 16.74 -0.65
N GLU A 52 -9.56 16.00 0.42
CA GLU A 52 -9.12 16.53 1.72
C GLU A 52 -7.63 16.92 1.74
N GLY A 53 -6.89 16.68 0.65
CA GLY A 53 -5.47 17.01 0.54
C GLY A 53 -4.50 15.90 0.94
N HIS A 54 -4.98 14.71 1.29
CA HIS A 54 -4.10 13.61 1.69
C HIS A 54 -3.41 12.99 0.48
N PHE A 55 -2.12 12.71 0.60
CA PHE A 55 -1.39 12.00 -0.45
C PHE A 55 -1.51 10.49 -0.27
N VAL A 56 -1.81 9.77 -1.35
CA VAL A 56 -2.08 8.34 -1.32
C VAL A 56 -1.16 7.60 -2.27
N TYR A 57 -0.57 6.51 -1.75
CA TYR A 57 0.00 5.43 -2.55
C TYR A 57 -0.97 4.25 -2.52
N GLU A 58 -1.39 3.74 -3.67
CA GLU A 58 -2.30 2.60 -3.76
C GLU A 58 -1.70 1.53 -4.67
N SER A 59 -1.76 0.27 -4.25
CA SER A 59 -1.51 -0.87 -5.13
C SER A 59 -2.79 -1.65 -5.32
N LYS A 60 -3.10 -1.98 -6.57
CA LYS A 60 -4.16 -2.92 -6.90
C LYS A 60 -3.79 -4.32 -6.41
N LEU A 61 -4.77 -5.02 -5.87
CA LEU A 61 -4.74 -6.46 -5.59
C LEU A 61 -5.79 -7.15 -6.47
N ASP A 62 -5.70 -8.46 -6.61
CA ASP A 62 -6.68 -9.28 -7.34
C ASP A 62 -7.70 -9.96 -6.41
N ALA A 63 -7.45 -9.96 -5.10
CA ALA A 63 -8.38 -10.38 -4.06
C ALA A 63 -8.08 -9.61 -2.76
N ASP A 64 -9.03 -9.62 -1.81
CA ASP A 64 -8.82 -9.06 -0.48
C ASP A 64 -7.67 -9.78 0.24
N ALA A 65 -6.79 -8.99 0.84
CA ALA A 65 -5.75 -9.53 1.70
C ALA A 65 -6.40 -10.21 2.92
N LEU A 66 -5.74 -11.21 3.50
CA LEU A 66 -6.17 -11.72 4.81
C LEU A 66 -5.51 -10.90 5.92
N ASP A 67 -6.15 -10.80 7.09
CA ASP A 67 -5.65 -10.04 8.25
C ASP A 67 -4.17 -10.30 8.57
N LYS A 68 -3.75 -11.58 8.52
CA LYS A 68 -2.36 -11.98 8.81
C LYS A 68 -1.33 -11.38 7.84
N ASP A 69 -1.71 -11.18 6.58
CA ASP A 69 -0.81 -10.64 5.55
C ASP A 69 -0.86 -9.13 5.52
N ALA A 70 -2.03 -8.55 5.83
CA ALA A 70 -2.16 -7.12 6.13
C ALA A 70 -1.29 -6.70 7.33
N GLU A 71 -1.26 -7.53 8.39
CA GLU A 71 -0.39 -7.34 9.53
C GLU A 71 1.09 -7.48 9.15
N LYS A 72 1.45 -8.51 8.38
CA LYS A 72 2.82 -8.71 7.87
C LYS A 72 3.28 -7.50 7.06
N PHE A 73 2.47 -7.01 6.13
CA PHE A 73 2.73 -5.82 5.33
C PHE A 73 2.95 -4.59 6.20
N SER A 74 2.04 -4.35 7.15
CA SER A 74 2.11 -3.22 8.08
C SER A 74 3.37 -3.28 8.96
N ASN A 75 3.80 -4.47 9.36
CA ASN A 75 5.03 -4.69 10.12
C ASN A 75 6.30 -4.45 9.29
N VAL A 76 6.30 -4.78 7.99
CA VAL A 76 7.41 -4.46 7.09
C VAL A 76 7.54 -2.94 6.95
N LEU A 77 6.45 -2.24 6.66
CA LEU A 77 6.46 -0.78 6.55
C LEU A 77 6.88 -0.11 7.87
N ALA A 78 6.40 -0.58 9.02
CA ALA A 78 6.78 -0.04 10.32
C ALA A 78 8.28 -0.22 10.65
N LYS A 79 8.94 -1.24 10.09
CA LYS A 79 10.40 -1.41 10.26
C LYS A 79 11.21 -0.44 9.41
N VAL A 80 10.73 -0.14 8.21
CA VAL A 80 11.40 0.77 7.28
C VAL A 80 11.12 2.23 7.65
N PHE A 81 9.89 2.53 8.06
CA PHE A 81 9.43 3.84 8.52
C PHE A 81 8.93 3.72 9.97
N PRO A 82 9.84 3.79 10.95
CA PRO A 82 9.49 3.64 12.37
C PRO A 82 8.67 4.83 12.89
N THR A 83 8.82 6.00 12.30
CA THR A 83 7.91 7.14 12.49
C THR A 83 6.76 6.99 11.50
N LYS A 84 5.60 6.55 12.01
CA LYS A 84 4.41 6.39 11.20
C LYS A 84 3.72 7.73 11.00
N ASP A 85 3.90 8.28 9.81
CA ASP A 85 3.29 9.55 9.39
C ASP A 85 2.12 9.30 8.40
N PHE A 86 1.75 8.02 8.23
CA PHE A 86 0.75 7.54 7.28
C PHE A 86 -0.13 6.44 7.88
N GLU A 87 -1.35 6.31 7.37
CA GLU A 87 -2.29 5.23 7.67
C GLU A 87 -2.26 4.18 6.56
N ILE A 88 -2.44 2.90 6.92
CA ILE A 88 -2.55 1.80 5.96
C ILE A 88 -4.00 1.32 5.96
N GLU A 89 -4.57 1.18 4.77
CA GLU A 89 -5.91 0.64 4.57
C GLU A 89 -5.88 -0.48 3.54
N PHE A 90 -6.67 -1.53 3.80
CA PHE A 90 -6.88 -2.65 2.90
C PHE A 90 -8.36 -2.68 2.48
N SER A 91 -8.64 -3.13 1.27
CA SER A 91 -10.00 -3.46 0.89
C SER A 91 -10.52 -4.65 1.71
N GLY A 92 -11.76 -4.58 2.17
CA GLY A 92 -12.46 -5.71 2.79
C GLY A 92 -12.10 -6.01 4.27
N ILE A 93 -11.18 -5.25 4.87
CA ILE A 93 -10.77 -5.32 6.29
C ILE A 93 -11.05 -3.96 6.94
#